data_AF-A0A7R9TCN0-F1
#
_entry.id   AF-A0A7R9TCN0-F1
#
_cell.length_a   1.000
_cell.length_b   1.000
_cell.length_c   1.000
_cell.angle_alpha   90.00
_cell.angle_beta   90.00
_cell.angle_gamma   90.00
#
_symmetry.space_group_name_H-M   'P 1'
#
loop_
_entity.id
_entity.type
_entity.pdbx_description
1 polymer ?
#
loop_
_entity_poly.entity_id
_entity_poly.type
_entity_poly.pdbx_seq_one_letter_code
_entity_poly.pdbx_strand_id
1 'polypeptide(L)'
;RADVAAASGTYDDPKHPGCFRTVDARAGKVAGVDGNPACGPDVTLKEWELSASVADAAGDKVELLVDFSPKGGPANLKGVYKNGVISWPDGNKWTKQKLQ
;
A
#
# COMPACT_ATOMS: atom_id res chain seq x y z
N ARG A 1 -18.33 1.09 13.78
CA ARG A 1 -16.97 1.59 13.45
C ARG A 1 -16.43 0.68 12.36
N ALA A 2 -15.87 1.22 11.27
CA ALA A 2 -15.23 0.38 10.26
C ALA A 2 -14.05 -0.38 10.89
N ASP A 3 -13.82 -1.61 10.43
CA ASP A 3 -12.63 -2.35 10.83
C ASP A 3 -11.44 -1.88 9.99
N VAL A 4 -10.65 -0.97 10.58
CA VAL A 4 -9.40 -0.47 9.98
C VAL A 4 -8.45 -1.61 9.61
N ALA A 5 -8.50 -2.74 10.32
CA ALA A 5 -7.67 -3.90 10.01
C ALA A 5 -8.00 -4.52 8.65
N ALA A 6 -9.20 -4.27 8.10
CA ALA A 6 -9.56 -4.74 6.77
C ALA A 6 -8.59 -4.19 5.70
N ALA A 7 -8.05 -2.98 5.89
CA ALA A 7 -7.05 -2.40 5.00
C ALA A 7 -5.63 -2.95 5.22
N SER A 8 -5.35 -3.66 6.31
CA SER A 8 -4.04 -4.28 6.53
C SER A 8 -3.88 -5.56 5.69
N GLY A 9 -2.71 -5.79 5.11
CA GLY A 9 -2.37 -7.01 4.36
C GLY A 9 -1.34 -6.77 3.27
N THR A 10 -1.11 -7.80 2.46
CA THR A 10 -0.22 -7.76 1.30
C THR A 10 -1.00 -7.46 0.03
N TYR A 11 -0.44 -6.64 -0.85
CA TYR A 11 -1.09 -6.14 -2.05
C TYR A 11 -0.21 -6.26 -3.28
N ASP A 12 -0.84 -6.58 -4.41
CA ASP A 12 -0.27 -6.48 -5.74
C ASP A 12 -0.32 -5.02 -6.22
N ASP A 13 0.84 -4.48 -6.59
CA ASP A 13 0.99 -3.14 -7.17
C ASP A 13 1.32 -3.27 -8.68
N PRO A 14 0.39 -2.97 -9.59
CA PRO A 14 0.59 -3.12 -11.03
C PRO A 14 1.76 -2.29 -11.59
N LYS A 15 2.14 -1.19 -10.93
CA LYS A 15 3.30 -0.39 -11.33
C LYS A 15 4.63 -1.00 -10.90
N HIS A 16 4.59 -2.00 -10.02
CA HIS A 16 5.75 -2.73 -9.54
C HIS A 16 5.47 -4.25 -9.53
N PRO A 17 5.38 -4.90 -10.71
CA PRO A 17 5.08 -6.33 -10.81
C PRO A 17 6.04 -7.19 -9.99
N GLY A 18 5.48 -8.12 -9.21
CA GLY A 18 6.24 -9.01 -8.32
C GLY A 18 6.79 -8.35 -7.04
N CYS A 19 6.67 -7.03 -6.90
CA CYS A 19 7.16 -6.26 -5.77
C CYS A 19 6.01 -5.88 -4.82
N PHE A 20 5.50 -6.85 -4.07
CA PHE A 20 4.30 -6.67 -3.26
C PHE A 20 4.47 -5.57 -2.19
N ARG A 21 3.34 -4.97 -1.81
CA ARG A 21 3.25 -3.92 -0.80
C ARG A 21 2.56 -4.47 0.44
N THR A 22 3.10 -4.19 1.61
CA THR A 22 2.46 -4.53 2.88
C THR A 22 1.90 -3.26 3.50
N VAL A 23 0.62 -3.31 3.88
CA VAL A 23 -0.05 -2.23 4.62
C VAL A 23 -0.33 -2.74 6.02
N ASP A 24 0.11 -1.99 7.03
CA ASP A 24 -0.36 -2.13 8.40
C ASP A 24 -1.09 -0.83 8.80
N ALA A 25 -2.41 -0.85 8.62
CA ALA A 25 -3.26 0.30 8.91
C ALA A 25 -3.40 0.58 10.42
N ARG A 26 -3.12 -0.41 11.29
CA ARG A 26 -3.15 -0.21 12.76
C ARG A 26 -1.85 0.40 13.26
N ALA A 27 -0.72 -0.08 12.73
CA ALA A 27 0.60 0.47 13.07
C ALA A 27 0.91 1.77 12.30
N GLY A 28 0.13 2.11 11.28
CA GLY A 28 0.37 3.30 10.46
C GLY A 28 1.62 3.17 9.60
N LYS A 29 1.79 2.02 8.95
CA LYS A 29 2.97 1.71 8.12
C LYS A 29 2.56 1.15 6.77
N VAL A 30 3.34 1.51 5.75
CA VAL A 30 3.34 0.86 4.44
C VAL A 30 4.76 0.48 4.09
N ALA A 31 5.00 -0.78 3.73
CA ALA A 31 6.31 -1.28 3.39
C ALA A 31 6.30 -1.99 2.03
N GLY A 32 7.48 -2.20 1.47
CA GLY A 32 7.63 -2.96 0.24
C GLY A 32 9.09 -3.12 -0.16
N VAL A 33 9.28 -3.78 -1.29
CA VAL A 33 10.57 -3.93 -1.97
C VAL A 33 10.48 -3.31 -3.34
N ASP A 34 11.55 -2.68 -3.83
CA ASP A 34 11.65 -2.31 -5.24
C ASP A 34 12.83 -3.06 -5.88
N GLY A 35 12.60 -3.64 -7.05
CA GLY A 35 13.64 -4.17 -7.94
C GLY A 35 13.70 -3.37 -9.24
N ASN A 36 14.82 -3.44 -9.94
CA ASN A 36 15.01 -2.81 -11.26
C ASN A 36 15.35 -3.89 -12.31
N PRO A 37 14.51 -4.13 -13.33
CA PRO A 37 13.26 -3.43 -13.68
C PRO A 37 12.00 -3.90 -12.94
N ALA A 38 12.08 -5.03 -12.22
CA ALA A 38 11.00 -5.64 -11.43
C ALA A 38 11.59 -6.48 -10.29
N CYS A 39 10.76 -7.08 -9.45
CA CYS A 39 11.24 -8.04 -8.45
C CYS A 39 11.41 -9.43 -9.08
N GLY A 40 12.51 -10.11 -8.76
CA GLY A 40 12.87 -11.43 -9.28
C GLY A 40 14.11 -12.00 -8.58
N PRO A 41 14.46 -13.28 -8.83
CA PRO A 41 15.51 -13.99 -8.11
C PRO A 41 16.91 -13.38 -8.26
N ASP A 42 17.16 -12.73 -9.40
CA ASP A 42 18.49 -12.18 -9.75
C ASP A 42 18.53 -10.65 -9.74
N VAL A 43 17.54 -10.00 -9.12
CA VAL A 43 17.45 -8.53 -9.04
C VAL A 43 17.83 -8.06 -7.64
N THR A 44 18.68 -7.03 -7.55
CA THR A 44 18.93 -6.34 -6.29
C THR A 44 17.64 -5.69 -5.80
N LEU A 45 17.13 -6.18 -4.67
CA LEU A 45 15.95 -5.64 -4.02
C LEU A 45 16.34 -4.55 -3.02
N LYS A 46 15.59 -3.46 -3.02
CA LYS A 46 15.68 -2.40 -2.03
C LYS A 46 14.42 -2.37 -1.20
N GLU A 47 14.53 -2.75 0.07
CA GLU A 47 13.47 -2.61 1.06
C GLU A 47 13.23 -1.14 1.41
N TRP A 48 11.97 -0.83 1.73
CA TRP A 48 11.57 0.48 2.20
C TRP A 48 10.34 0.39 3.11
N GLU A 49 10.21 1.38 3.99
CA GLU A 49 9.05 1.58 4.87
C GLU A 49 8.66 3.07 4.86
N LEU A 50 7.36 3.34 4.87
CA LEU A 50 6.74 4.65 4.86
C LEU A 50 5.74 4.77 6.00
N SER A 51 5.59 5.99 6.52
CA SER A 51 4.55 6.31 7.48
C SER A 51 3.18 6.43 6.82
N ALA A 52 2.16 5.97 7.51
CA ALA A 52 0.77 6.08 7.10
C ALA A 52 -0.13 6.44 8.30
N SER A 53 -1.28 7.05 8.00
CA SER A 53 -2.32 7.29 8.99
C SER A 53 -3.70 7.07 8.39
N VAL A 54 -4.69 6.75 9.23
CA VAL A 54 -6.09 6.63 8.83
C VAL A 54 -6.73 8.00 8.91
N ALA A 55 -7.19 8.52 7.77
CA ALA A 55 -7.92 9.80 7.72
C ALA A 55 -9.40 9.63 8.02
N ASP A 56 -10.02 8.56 7.53
CA ASP A 56 -11.42 8.24 7.76
C ASP A 56 -11.67 6.73 7.65
N ALA A 57 -12.70 6.23 8.34
CA ALA A 57 -13.09 4.83 8.31
C ALA A 57 -14.59 4.67 8.55
N ALA A 58 -15.34 4.30 7.50
CA ALA A 58 -16.79 4.17 7.53
C ALA A 58 -17.25 2.92 6.75
N GLY A 59 -17.99 2.03 7.42
CA GLY A 59 -18.44 0.76 6.82
C GLY A 59 -17.27 -0.12 6.37
N ASP A 60 -17.23 -0.44 5.07
CA ASP A 60 -16.20 -1.23 4.38
C ASP A 60 -15.08 -0.37 3.76
N LYS A 61 -15.15 0.96 3.93
CA LYS A 61 -14.23 1.94 3.36
C LYS A 61 -13.25 2.44 4.42
N VAL A 62 -11.95 2.48 4.06
CA VAL A 62 -10.89 3.09 4.86
C VAL A 62 -10.11 4.06 3.97
N GLU A 63 -9.92 5.30 4.43
CA GLU A 63 -9.04 6.28 3.78
C GLU A 63 -7.71 6.34 4.52
N LEU A 64 -6.62 6.13 3.79
CA LEU A 64 -5.25 6.19 4.28
C LEU A 64 -4.56 7.43 3.71
N LEU A 65 -3.73 8.08 4.50
CA LEU A 65 -2.73 9.05 4.04
C LEU A 65 -1.36 8.43 4.21
N VAL A 66 -0.60 8.31 3.12
CA VAL A 66 0.73 7.72 3.11
C VAL A 66 1.76 8.75 2.68
N ASP A 67 2.87 8.81 3.41
CA ASP A 67 4.00 9.70 3.12
C ASP A 67 4.98 9.02 2.16
N PHE A 68 4.86 9.34 0.87
CA PHE A 68 5.78 8.88 -0.17
C PHE A 68 6.98 9.83 -0.38
N SER A 69 7.12 10.90 0.41
CA SER A 69 8.23 11.87 0.25
C SER A 69 9.63 11.25 0.37
N PRO A 70 9.89 10.22 1.20
CA PRO A 70 11.19 9.54 1.21
C PRO A 70 11.54 8.84 -0.11
N LYS A 71 10.53 8.60 -0.97
CA LYS A 71 10.68 8.02 -2.31
C LYS A 71 10.50 9.05 -3.43
N GLY A 72 10.44 10.35 -3.09
CA GLY A 72 10.25 11.45 -4.04
C GLY A 72 8.78 11.74 -4.41
N GLY A 73 7.82 11.11 -3.74
CA GLY A 73 6.38 11.33 -3.94
C GLY A 73 5.77 12.36 -2.98
N PRO A 74 4.42 12.49 -2.96
CA PRO A 74 3.72 13.37 -2.03
C PRO A 74 3.75 12.86 -0.59
N ALA A 75 3.77 13.77 0.39
CA ALA A 75 3.84 13.43 1.82
C ALA A 75 2.51 12.94 2.42
N ASN A 76 1.41 13.04 1.66
CA ASN A 76 0.07 12.74 2.13
C ASN A 76 -0.80 12.19 1.00
N LEU A 77 -0.27 11.23 0.24
CA LEU A 77 -1.02 10.64 -0.84
C LEU A 77 -2.20 9.84 -0.27
N LYS A 78 -3.41 10.18 -0.73
CA LYS A 78 -4.64 9.55 -0.23
C LYS A 78 -4.93 8.24 -0.96
N GLY A 79 -4.89 7.13 -0.24
CA GLY A 79 -5.35 5.82 -0.70
C GLY A 79 -6.75 5.50 -0.17
N VAL A 80 -7.63 4.98 -1.01
CA VAL A 80 -8.99 4.56 -0.59
C VAL A 80 -9.11 3.05 -0.68
N TYR A 81 -9.15 2.39 0.47
CA TYR A 81 -9.46 0.97 0.58
C TYR A 81 -10.96 0.73 0.48
N LYS A 82 -11.37 -0.19 -0.39
CA LYS A 82 -12.72 -0.76 -0.46
C LYS A 82 -12.68 -2.13 -1.13
N ASN A 83 -13.38 -3.12 -0.58
CA ASN A 83 -13.50 -4.46 -1.16
C ASN A 83 -12.18 -5.11 -1.60
N GLY A 84 -11.13 -4.99 -0.77
CA GLY A 84 -9.83 -5.56 -1.05
C GLY A 84 -8.98 -4.78 -2.06
N VAL A 85 -9.34 -3.55 -2.42
CA VAL A 85 -8.58 -2.72 -3.35
C VAL A 85 -8.27 -1.37 -2.71
N ILE A 86 -7.01 -0.92 -2.76
CA ILE A 86 -6.63 0.46 -2.45
C ILE A 86 -6.48 1.21 -3.79
N SER A 87 -7.34 2.20 -4.02
CA SER A 87 -7.25 3.06 -5.20
C SER A 87 -6.51 4.36 -4.87
N TRP A 88 -5.60 4.75 -5.77
CA TRP A 88 -4.78 5.96 -5.66
C TRP A 88 -5.22 7.03 -6.69
N PRO A 89 -4.90 8.32 -6.45
CA PRO A 89 -5.33 9.41 -7.33
C PRO A 89 -4.71 9.37 -8.74
N ASP A 90 -3.57 8.69 -8.89
CA ASP A 90 -2.85 8.53 -10.16
C ASP A 90 -3.38 7.36 -11.02
N GLY A 91 -4.50 6.76 -10.61
CA GLY A 91 -5.11 5.61 -11.25
C GLY A 91 -4.51 4.26 -10.86
N ASN A 92 -3.44 4.23 -10.04
CA ASN A 92 -2.90 2.97 -9.55
C ASN A 92 -3.88 2.28 -8.59
N LYS A 93 -3.90 0.95 -8.62
CA LYS A 93 -4.82 0.13 -7.82
C LYS A 93 -4.07 -1.03 -7.20
N TRP A 94 -3.94 -1.02 -5.89
CA TRP A 94 -3.32 -2.11 -5.16
C TRP A 94 -4.38 -3.14 -4.79
N THR A 95 -4.24 -4.37 -5.28
CA THR A 95 -5.22 -5.44 -5.04
C THR A 95 -4.72 -6.34 -3.93
N LYS A 96 -5.54 -6.54 -2.89
CA LYS A 96 -5.18 -7.35 -1.74
C LYS A 96 -5.02 -8.80 -2.18
N GLN A 97 -3.89 -9.39 -1.82
CA GLN A 97 -3.68 -10.81 -2.03
C GLN A 97 -4.65 -11.59 -1.16
N LYS A 98 -5.22 -12.67 -1.71
CA LYS A 98 -5.95 -13.62 -0.90
C LYS A 98 -4.95 -14.28 0.04
N LEU A 99 -5.25 -14.31 1.34
CA LEU A 99 -4.53 -15.18 2.27
C LEU A 99 -4.57 -16.59 1.66
N GLN A 100 -3.40 -17.15 1.37
CA GLN A 100 -3.26 -18.56 1.00
C GLN A 100 -3.50 -19.43 2.23
#